data_AF-A0A6G2JBR6-F1
#
_entry.id   AF-A0A6G2JBR6-F1
#
_cell.length_a   1.000
_cell.length_b   1.000
_cell.length_c   1.000
_cell.angle_alpha   90.00
_cell.angle_beta   90.00
_cell.angle_gamma   90.00
#
_symmetry.space_group_name_H-M   'P 1'
#
loop_
_entity.id
_entity.type
_entity.pdbx_description
1 polymer ?
#
loop_
_entity_poly.entity_id
_entity_poly.type
_entity_poly.pdbx_seq_one_letter_code
_entity_poly.pdbx_strand_id
1 'polypeptide(L)'
;MSEAIVEVRDYTIDPEWFEAYKEWAAEHAAPWLRENLDVIDFWVDDGHEPEVAGSDPQVSPHGQPNVCWIIRWASRAAREEGFRSTLGSQEWQDVWAKHPNPNAYLHLNVRFMTAA
;
A
#
# COMPACT_ATOMS: atom_id res chain seq x y z
N MET A 1 -27.19 -0.73 -6.02
CA MET A 1 -25.92 -0.03 -5.78
C MET A 1 -24.95 -1.08 -5.25
N SER A 2 -23.76 -1.23 -5.84
CA SER A 2 -22.77 -2.15 -5.26
C SER A 2 -22.30 -1.60 -3.92
N GLU A 3 -22.13 -2.47 -2.93
CA GLU A 3 -21.51 -2.07 -1.67
C GLU A 3 -20.06 -1.66 -1.93
N ALA A 4 -19.68 -0.52 -1.34
CA ALA A 4 -18.31 -0.02 -1.42
C ALA A 4 -17.36 -1.04 -0.77
N ILE A 5 -16.16 -1.16 -1.32
CA ILE A 5 -15.11 -2.02 -0.80
C ILE A 5 -13.94 -1.19 -0.30
N VAL A 6 -13.19 -1.76 0.63
CA VAL A 6 -11.90 -1.26 1.08
C VAL A 6 -10.82 -2.19 0.53
N GLU A 7 -9.83 -1.60 -0.13
CA GLU A 7 -8.60 -2.24 -0.55
C GLU A 7 -7.52 -2.00 0.52
N VAL A 8 -6.96 -3.07 1.07
CA VAL A 8 -5.81 -3.02 1.98
C VAL A 8 -4.60 -3.59 1.25
N ARG A 9 -3.56 -2.77 1.07
CA ARG A 9 -2.32 -3.13 0.39
C ARG A 9 -1.19 -3.18 1.41
N ASP A 10 -0.68 -4.36 1.63
CA ASP A 10 0.40 -4.63 2.57
C ASP A 10 1.68 -4.88 1.77
N TYR A 11 2.73 -4.07 2.00
CA TYR A 11 4.04 -4.26 1.37
C TYR A 11 5.09 -4.65 2.42
N THR A 12 5.99 -5.55 2.02
CA THR A 12 7.26 -5.77 2.70
C THR A 12 8.35 -5.15 1.85
N ILE A 13 8.80 -3.97 2.26
CA ILE A 13 9.95 -3.28 1.65
C ILE A 13 11.24 -3.81 2.28
N ASP A 14 12.25 -4.01 1.45
CA ASP A 14 13.59 -4.40 1.87
C ASP A 14 14.11 -3.45 2.97
N PRO A 15 14.53 -3.97 4.15
CA PRO A 15 15.06 -3.16 5.22
C PRO A 15 16.19 -2.21 4.83
N GLU A 16 17.02 -2.58 3.84
CA GLU A 16 18.10 -1.71 3.33
C GLU A 16 17.55 -0.41 2.72
N TRP A 17 16.35 -0.47 2.15
CA TRP A 17 15.71 0.64 1.42
C TRP A 17 14.55 1.28 2.16
N PHE A 18 14.17 0.75 3.34
CA PHE A 18 12.92 1.11 4.00
C PHE A 18 12.88 2.57 4.47
N GLU A 19 13.96 3.10 5.03
CA GLU A 19 14.00 4.51 5.46
C GLU A 19 13.91 5.48 4.27
N ALA A 20 14.61 5.20 3.17
CA ALA A 20 14.48 5.98 1.94
C ALA A 20 13.07 5.87 1.34
N TYR A 21 12.44 4.70 1.45
CA TYR A 21 11.05 4.51 1.06
C TYR A 21 10.11 5.38 1.89
N LYS A 22 10.28 5.43 3.22
CA LYS A 22 9.46 6.24 4.12
C LYS A 22 9.54 7.72 3.78
N GLU A 23 10.75 8.23 3.52
CA GLU A 23 10.97 9.62 3.10
C GLU A 23 10.23 9.91 1.78
N TRP A 24 10.47 9.10 0.73
CA TRP A 24 9.77 9.24 -0.55
C TRP A 24 8.24 9.15 -0.40
N ALA A 25 7.77 8.21 0.42
CA ALA A 25 6.35 8.00 0.63
C ALA A 25 5.71 9.20 1.35
N ALA A 26 6.37 9.77 2.35
CA ALA A 26 5.88 10.92 3.09
C ALA A 26 5.90 12.20 2.25
N GLU A 27 6.97 12.44 1.48
CA GLU A 27 7.17 13.69 0.77
C GLU A 27 6.52 13.73 -0.62
N HIS A 28 6.30 12.59 -1.25
CA HIS A 28 5.85 12.53 -2.65
C HIS A 28 4.63 11.65 -2.85
N ALA A 29 4.69 10.37 -2.42
CA ALA A 29 3.63 9.41 -2.75
C ALA A 29 2.32 9.69 -2.00
N ALA A 30 2.36 9.80 -0.68
CA ALA A 30 1.18 9.96 0.16
C ALA A 30 0.42 11.27 -0.09
N PRO A 31 1.06 12.44 -0.25
CA PRO A 31 0.36 13.67 -0.63
C PRO A 31 -0.42 13.50 -1.94
N TRP A 32 0.26 13.02 -2.99
CA TRP A 32 -0.36 12.85 -4.29
C TRP A 32 -1.50 11.82 -4.29
N LEU A 33 -1.29 10.67 -3.64
CA LEU A 33 -2.32 9.62 -3.56
C LEU A 33 -3.56 10.09 -2.79
N ARG A 34 -3.40 10.86 -1.71
CA ARG A 34 -4.53 11.42 -0.95
C ARG A 34 -5.33 12.45 -1.76
N GLU A 35 -4.67 13.19 -2.66
CA GLU A 35 -5.35 14.14 -3.55
C GLU A 35 -6.11 13.46 -4.68
N ASN A 36 -5.67 12.27 -5.11
CA ASN A 36 -6.15 11.61 -6.32
C ASN A 36 -6.98 10.33 -6.08
N LEU A 37 -7.00 9.81 -4.86
CA LEU A 37 -7.73 8.61 -4.45
C LEU A 37 -8.42 8.83 -3.09
N ASP A 38 -9.46 8.04 -2.80
CA ASP A 38 -10.08 7.99 -1.46
C ASP A 38 -9.23 7.12 -0.53
N VAL A 39 -8.06 7.62 -0.16
CA VAL A 39 -7.17 6.99 0.82
C VAL A 39 -7.77 7.17 2.21
N ILE A 40 -8.14 6.06 2.84
CA ILE A 40 -8.61 6.03 4.23
C ILE A 40 -7.43 6.29 5.16
N ASP A 41 -6.35 5.54 4.98
CA ASP A 41 -5.14 5.69 5.79
C ASP A 41 -3.90 5.11 5.11
N PHE A 42 -2.73 5.49 5.64
CA PHE A 42 -1.41 5.03 5.22
C PHE A 42 -0.50 4.91 6.44
N TRP A 43 -0.06 3.70 6.74
CA TRP A 43 0.81 3.40 7.88
C TRP A 43 2.13 2.78 7.42
N VAL A 44 3.18 3.07 8.18
CA VAL A 44 4.51 2.48 8.01
C VAL A 44 4.97 1.96 9.36
N ASP A 45 5.78 0.90 9.33
CA ASP A 45 6.39 0.34 10.53
C ASP A 45 7.24 1.36 11.29
N ASP A 46 7.16 1.29 12.61
CA ASP A 46 7.87 2.13 13.58
C ASP A 46 8.86 1.35 14.45
N GLY A 47 9.11 0.08 14.12
CA GLY A 47 10.10 -0.78 14.78
C GLY A 47 9.56 -1.58 15.97
N HIS A 48 8.26 -1.55 16.24
CA HIS A 48 7.66 -2.44 17.23
C HIS A 48 7.62 -3.90 16.75
N GLU A 49 7.98 -4.85 17.62
CA GLU A 49 7.94 -6.26 17.27
C GLU A 49 6.50 -6.71 16.94
N PRO A 50 6.27 -7.39 15.80
CA PRO A 50 4.94 -7.83 15.43
C PRO A 50 4.51 -9.03 16.27
N GLU A 51 3.24 -9.02 16.71
CA GLU A 51 2.63 -10.18 17.34
C GLU A 51 2.01 -11.10 16.29
N VAL A 52 2.48 -12.35 16.22
CA VAL A 52 1.90 -13.38 15.34
C VAL A 52 1.50 -14.59 16.18
N ALA A 53 0.19 -14.84 16.26
CA ALA A 53 -0.40 -15.89 17.08
C ALA A 53 -1.57 -16.59 16.36
N GLY A 54 -2.11 -17.65 16.97
CA GLY A 54 -3.22 -18.44 16.44
C GLY A 54 -2.92 -19.95 16.49
N SER A 55 -3.80 -20.76 15.88
CA SER A 55 -3.63 -22.22 15.84
C SER A 55 -2.60 -22.70 14.80
N ASP A 56 -2.27 -21.86 13.82
CA ASP A 56 -1.31 -22.14 12.75
C ASP A 56 -0.69 -20.83 12.23
N PRO A 57 0.21 -20.18 13.01
CA PRO A 57 0.79 -18.91 12.61
C PRO A 57 1.78 -19.12 11.45
N GLN A 58 1.57 -18.37 10.36
CA GLN A 58 2.43 -18.39 9.18
C GLN A 58 3.11 -17.04 9.02
N VAL A 59 4.45 -17.03 9.05
CA VAL A 59 5.27 -15.83 8.83
C VAL A 59 6.02 -16.00 7.51
N SER A 60 5.93 -14.99 6.64
CA SER A 60 6.71 -14.96 5.41
C SER A 60 8.22 -15.01 5.73
N PRO A 61 9.07 -15.60 4.88
CA PRO A 61 10.53 -15.51 5.03
C PRO A 61 11.06 -14.07 5.09
N HIS A 62 10.28 -13.12 4.58
CA HIS A 62 10.59 -11.69 4.62
C HIS A 62 10.03 -10.96 5.85
N GLY A 63 9.43 -11.68 6.80
CA GLY A 63 8.78 -11.10 7.99
C GLY A 63 7.36 -10.60 7.72
N GLN A 64 6.89 -9.68 8.56
CA GLN A 64 5.59 -9.04 8.40
C GLN A 64 5.68 -7.83 7.45
N PRO A 65 4.57 -7.42 6.81
CA PRO A 65 4.52 -6.18 6.06
C PRO A 65 4.91 -4.97 6.92
N ASN A 66 5.71 -4.07 6.36
CA ASN A 66 6.18 -2.85 7.01
C ASN A 66 5.57 -1.57 6.40
N VAL A 67 4.65 -1.72 5.45
CA VAL A 67 3.87 -0.63 4.84
C VAL A 67 2.44 -1.10 4.62
N CYS A 68 1.46 -0.25 4.94
CA CYS A 68 0.04 -0.50 4.71
C CYS A 68 -0.64 0.72 4.07
N TRP A 69 -1.37 0.48 2.97
CA TRP A 69 -2.28 1.45 2.36
C TRP A 69 -3.71 0.96 2.44
N ILE A 70 -4.64 1.85 2.81
CA ILE A 70 -6.07 1.55 2.88
C ILE A 70 -6.82 2.52 1.97
N ILE A 71 -7.49 2.00 0.94
CA ILE A 71 -8.14 2.82 -0.11
C ILE A 71 -9.59 2.35 -0.28
N ARG A 72 -10.53 3.30 -0.29
CA ARG A 72 -11.94 3.01 -0.54
C ARG A 72 -12.25 3.04 -2.04
N TRP A 73 -13.10 2.13 -2.47
CA TRP A 73 -13.61 2.08 -3.83
C TRP A 73 -15.12 1.82 -3.85
N ALA A 74 -15.82 2.39 -4.82
CA ALA A 74 -17.26 2.17 -4.98
C ALA A 74 -17.62 0.71 -5.35
N SER A 75 -16.70 -0.02 -5.99
CA SER A 75 -16.83 -1.43 -6.33
C SER A 75 -15.48 -2.00 -6.79
N ARG A 76 -15.41 -3.33 -6.98
CA ARG A 76 -14.24 -3.97 -7.58
C ARG A 76 -13.97 -3.49 -9.02
N ALA A 77 -15.02 -3.29 -9.82
CA ALA A 77 -14.87 -2.81 -11.19
C ALA A 77 -14.36 -1.36 -11.25
N ALA A 78 -14.90 -0.49 -10.38
CA ALA A 78 -14.44 0.89 -10.25
C ALA A 78 -12.98 0.94 -9.79
N ARG A 79 -12.59 0.02 -8.89
CA ARG A 79 -11.20 -0.15 -8.46
C ARG A 79 -10.27 -0.49 -9.61
N GLU A 80 -10.62 -1.44 -10.47
CA GLU A 80 -9.71 -1.83 -11.57
C GLU A 80 -9.52 -0.69 -12.58
N GLU A 81 -10.60 0.02 -12.91
CA GLU A 81 -10.52 1.17 -13.81
C GLU A 81 -9.75 2.33 -13.18
N GLY A 82 -10.12 2.74 -11.97
CA GLY A 82 -9.53 3.88 -11.28
C GLY A 82 -8.06 3.65 -10.93
N PHE A 83 -7.69 2.46 -10.47
CA PHE A 83 -6.29 2.14 -10.18
C PHE A 83 -5.44 2.22 -11.45
N ARG A 84 -5.94 1.69 -12.57
CA ARG A 84 -5.25 1.73 -13.86
C ARG A 84 -5.12 3.14 -14.41
N SER A 85 -6.17 3.95 -14.34
CA SER A 85 -6.14 5.32 -14.87
C SER A 85 -5.29 6.24 -14.00
N THR A 86 -5.47 6.20 -12.68
CA THR A 86 -4.75 7.06 -11.73
C THR A 86 -3.27 6.71 -11.68
N LEU A 87 -2.89 5.44 -11.50
CA LEU A 87 -1.47 5.06 -11.46
C LEU A 87 -0.84 4.90 -12.85
N GLY A 88 -1.64 4.96 -13.92
CA GLY A 88 -1.14 5.04 -15.29
C GLY A 88 -0.85 6.47 -15.75
N SER A 89 -1.25 7.48 -14.98
CA SER A 89 -1.11 8.90 -15.35
C SER A 89 0.36 9.32 -15.38
N GLN A 90 0.67 10.35 -16.18
CA GLN A 90 2.02 10.93 -16.21
C GLN A 90 2.40 11.51 -14.85
N GLU A 91 1.46 12.12 -14.15
CA GLU A 91 1.67 12.73 -12.83
C GLU A 91 2.13 11.68 -11.80
N TRP A 92 1.48 10.50 -11.79
CA TRP A 92 1.95 9.41 -10.93
C TRP A 92 3.30 8.87 -11.38
N GLN A 93 3.53 8.74 -12.69
CA GLN A 93 4.84 8.30 -13.20
C GLN A 93 5.97 9.26 -12.77
N ASP A 94 5.72 10.57 -12.68
CA ASP A 94 6.68 11.56 -12.22
C ASP A 94 6.95 11.44 -10.70
N VAL A 95 5.93 11.12 -9.90
CA VAL A 95 6.08 10.78 -8.48
C VAL A 95 6.88 9.48 -8.31
N TRP A 96 6.55 8.47 -9.11
CA TRP A 96 7.18 7.15 -9.11
C TRP A 96 8.64 7.19 -9.59
N ALA A 97 8.99 8.08 -10.52
CA ALA A 97 10.35 8.25 -10.99
C ALA A 97 11.33 8.69 -9.88
N LYS A 98 10.80 9.24 -8.77
CA LYS A 98 11.57 9.60 -7.57
C LYS A 98 11.69 8.45 -6.57
N HIS A 99 11.05 7.31 -6.82
CA HIS A 99 11.08 6.16 -5.93
C HIS A 99 12.52 5.65 -5.76
N PRO A 100 13.00 5.42 -4.53
CA PRO A 100 14.42 5.14 -4.27
C PRO A 100 14.90 3.83 -4.91
N ASN A 101 14.08 2.78 -4.88
CA ASN A 101 14.39 1.51 -5.53
C ASN A 101 13.12 0.68 -5.83
N PRO A 102 12.64 0.61 -7.10
CA PRO A 102 11.48 -0.19 -7.46
C PRO A 102 11.61 -1.69 -7.18
N ASN A 103 12.83 -2.21 -7.02
CA ASN A 103 13.08 -3.62 -6.70
C ASN A 103 13.06 -3.92 -5.19
N ALA A 104 12.86 -2.92 -4.33
CA ALA A 104 12.83 -3.10 -2.88
C ALA A 104 11.53 -3.77 -2.38
N TYR A 105 10.54 -3.98 -3.24
CA TYR A 105 9.30 -4.66 -2.86
C TYR A 105 9.51 -6.18 -2.80
N LEU A 106 9.82 -6.70 -1.61
CA LEU A 106 10.03 -8.13 -1.38
C LEU A 106 8.72 -8.93 -1.41
N HIS A 107 7.63 -8.32 -0.93
CA HIS A 107 6.30 -8.93 -0.96
C HIS A 107 5.24 -7.85 -1.10
N LEU A 108 4.16 -8.17 -1.82
CA LEU A 108 2.98 -7.33 -1.98
C LEU A 108 1.73 -8.18 -1.86
N ASN A 109 0.88 -7.85 -0.90
CA ASN A 109 -0.42 -8.46 -0.70
C ASN A 109 -1.52 -7.41 -0.86
N VAL A 110 -2.62 -7.78 -1.50
CA VAL A 110 -3.79 -6.90 -1.65
C VAL A 110 -5.04 -7.66 -1.27
N ARG A 111 -5.75 -7.14 -0.28
CA ARG A 111 -7.01 -7.68 0.23
C ARG A 111 -8.14 -6.72 -0.05
N PHE A 112 -9.34 -7.25 -0.27
CA PHE A 112 -10.55 -6.47 -0.50
C PHE A 112 -11.60 -6.89 0.50
N MET A 113 -12.18 -5.92 1.19
CA MET A 113 -13.09 -6.14 2.30
C MET A 113 -14.31 -5.24 2.20
N THR A 114 -15.42 -5.65 2.78
CA THR A 114 -16.60 -4.81 3.01
C THR A 114 -16.72 -4.53 4.51
N ALA A 115 -17.44 -3.47 4.87
CA ALA A 115 -17.88 -3.32 6.25
C ALA A 115 -18.82 -4.49 6.63
N ALA A 116 -18.80 -4.88 7.90
CA ALA A 116 -19.69 -5.90 8.45
C ALA A 116 -20.99 -5.29 8.99
#